data_AF-A0A964T5R2-F1
#
_entry.id   AF-A0A964T5R2-F1
#
_cell.length_a   1.000
_cell.length_b   1.000
_cell.length_c   1.000
_cell.angle_alpha   90.00
_cell.angle_beta   90.00
_cell.angle_gamma   90.00
#
_symmetry.space_group_name_H-M   'P 1'
#
loop_
_entity.id
_entity.type
_entity.pdbx_description
1 polymer ?
#
loop_
_entity_poly.entity_id
_entity_poly.type
_entity_poly.pdbx_seq_one_letter_code
_entity_poly.pdbx_strand_id
1 'polypeptide(L)'
;MAEAVYLFDAYGTLFDVHSAVRRHAGGIGAEAERLSALWRAKQLEYSWVRSLMGRYRDFWALTEEALDYALASCGVDASFRPGLLDAYRSLDCYPEVPAVLDTLRRRGARLAILSNGSPDMLQAALRASGLADLFDAVLSADEAQCYKTGAAVYELATTRFRLYPEAISFQSSNRWDVAGATAFGFRTIWINRSGAPDEYPDLPPSATLASLSGLEAV
;
A
#
# COMPACT_ATOMS: atom_id res chain seq x y z
N MET A 1 -9.56 22.89 -9.53
CA MET A 1 -8.51 22.62 -10.54
C MET A 1 -8.30 21.12 -10.51
N ALA A 2 -8.38 20.42 -11.64
CA ALA A 2 -8.12 18.98 -11.68
C ALA A 2 -6.67 18.72 -11.24
N GLU A 3 -6.47 17.79 -10.32
CA GLU A 3 -5.14 17.46 -9.82
C GLU A 3 -4.30 16.82 -10.93
N ALA A 4 -3.06 17.29 -11.10
CA ALA A 4 -2.23 16.85 -12.22
C ALA A 4 -1.57 15.48 -12.00
N VAL A 5 -1.56 14.98 -10.75
CA VAL A 5 -0.98 13.70 -10.35
C VAL A 5 -1.85 13.05 -9.26
N TYR A 6 -2.27 11.82 -9.49
CA TYR A 6 -2.88 10.94 -8.49
C TYR A 6 -1.85 9.91 -8.07
N LEU A 7 -1.45 9.97 -6.80
CA LEU A 7 -0.44 9.13 -6.18
C LEU A 7 -1.11 8.10 -5.26
N PHE A 8 -0.99 6.84 -5.61
CA PHE A 8 -1.64 5.75 -4.90
C PHE A 8 -0.66 5.02 -3.98
N ASP A 9 -1.08 4.76 -2.76
CA ASP A 9 -0.52 3.64 -1.99
C ASP A 9 -0.82 2.31 -2.70
N ALA A 10 0.04 1.30 -2.51
CA ALA A 10 -0.12 -0.01 -3.14
C ALA A 10 -0.86 -1.00 -2.22
N TYR A 11 -0.21 -1.43 -1.15
CA TYR A 11 -0.63 -2.57 -0.33
C TYR A 11 -1.72 -2.18 0.69
N GLY A 12 -2.94 -2.61 0.41
CA GLY A 12 -4.16 -2.26 1.15
C GLY A 12 -5.05 -1.27 0.39
N THR A 13 -4.51 -0.60 -0.63
CA THR A 13 -5.22 0.45 -1.38
C THR A 13 -5.55 0.01 -2.81
N LEU A 14 -4.53 -0.31 -3.60
CA LEU A 14 -4.68 -0.92 -4.93
C LEU A 14 -4.78 -2.44 -4.83
N PHE A 15 -3.94 -3.06 -3.99
CA PHE A 15 -3.83 -4.51 -3.83
C PHE A 15 -4.41 -4.98 -2.50
N ASP A 16 -5.19 -6.07 -2.54
CA ASP A 16 -5.77 -6.66 -1.33
C ASP A 16 -4.79 -7.63 -0.67
N VAL A 17 -4.07 -7.17 0.35
CA VAL A 17 -3.07 -7.96 1.08
C VAL A 17 -3.65 -9.18 1.80
N HIS A 18 -4.94 -9.16 2.16
CA HIS A 18 -5.57 -10.27 2.85
C HIS A 18 -5.93 -11.40 1.88
N SER A 19 -5.98 -11.14 0.57
CA SER A 19 -6.21 -12.17 -0.45
C SER A 19 -5.18 -13.30 -0.40
N ALA A 20 -3.93 -13.00 -0.06
CA ALA A 20 -2.87 -14.01 0.02
C ALA A 20 -3.21 -15.13 1.00
N VAL A 21 -3.61 -14.79 2.23
CA VAL A 21 -3.98 -15.80 3.22
C VAL A 21 -5.34 -16.42 2.93
N ARG A 22 -6.31 -15.64 2.41
CA ARG A 22 -7.64 -16.16 2.06
C ARG A 22 -7.59 -17.29 1.03
N ARG A 23 -6.66 -17.24 0.05
CA ARG A 23 -6.46 -18.33 -0.94
C ARG A 23 -6.04 -19.66 -0.30
N HIS A 24 -5.40 -19.62 0.87
CA HIS A 24 -4.93 -20.80 1.60
C HIS A 24 -5.76 -21.12 2.86
N ALA A 25 -6.83 -20.34 3.12
CA ALA A 25 -7.59 -20.44 4.36
C ALA A 25 -8.19 -21.84 4.60
N GLY A 26 -8.61 -22.54 3.54
CA GLY A 26 -9.12 -23.91 3.67
C GLY A 26 -8.09 -24.92 4.20
N GLY A 27 -6.80 -24.72 3.91
CA GLY A 27 -5.72 -25.56 4.43
C GLY A 27 -5.23 -25.12 5.81
N ILE A 28 -5.23 -23.82 6.09
CA ILE A 28 -4.78 -23.25 7.36
C ILE A 28 -5.83 -23.44 8.47
N GLY A 29 -7.12 -23.42 8.12
CA GLY A 29 -8.22 -23.60 9.07
C GLY A 29 -8.48 -22.35 9.92
N ALA A 30 -8.86 -22.56 11.18
CA ALA A 30 -9.35 -21.52 12.08
C ALA A 30 -8.35 -20.37 12.33
N GLU A 31 -7.05 -20.62 12.18
CA GLU A 31 -6.00 -19.63 12.41
C GLU A 31 -5.78 -18.68 11.22
N ALA A 32 -6.43 -18.89 10.07
CA ALA A 32 -6.15 -18.12 8.84
C ALA A 32 -6.35 -16.60 9.02
N GLU A 33 -7.42 -16.18 9.69
CA GLU A 33 -7.69 -14.76 9.92
C GLU A 33 -6.66 -14.14 10.87
N ARG A 34 -6.37 -14.82 11.99
CA ARG A 34 -5.37 -14.38 12.97
C ARG A 34 -3.98 -14.31 12.36
N LEU A 35 -3.60 -15.30 11.54
CA LEU A 35 -2.35 -15.31 10.79
C LEU A 35 -2.25 -14.10 9.86
N SER A 36 -3.31 -13.82 9.08
CA SER A 36 -3.34 -12.68 8.15
C SER A 36 -3.18 -11.34 8.86
N ALA A 37 -3.93 -11.14 9.95
CA ALA A 37 -3.85 -9.93 10.75
C ALA A 37 -2.46 -9.75 11.39
N LEU A 38 -1.92 -10.81 12.00
CA LEU A 38 -0.62 -10.75 12.67
C LEU A 38 0.54 -10.53 11.68
N TRP A 39 0.50 -11.21 10.53
CA TRP A 39 1.51 -11.03 9.49
C TRP A 39 1.54 -9.58 9.01
N ARG A 40 0.38 -9.00 8.69
CA ARG A 40 0.30 -7.59 8.26
C ARG A 40 0.77 -6.64 9.37
N ALA A 41 0.35 -6.86 10.60
CA ALA A 41 0.76 -6.03 11.74
C ALA A 41 2.29 -6.04 11.92
N LYS A 42 2.92 -7.22 11.89
CA LYS A 42 4.38 -7.34 12.05
C LYS A 42 5.16 -6.79 10.86
N GLN A 43 4.69 -6.98 9.65
CA GLN A 43 5.31 -6.40 8.46
C GLN A 43 5.37 -4.86 8.57
N LEU A 44 4.27 -4.23 9.00
CA LEU A 44 4.22 -2.78 9.21
C LEU A 44 5.09 -2.34 10.40
N GLU A 45 4.97 -3.03 11.55
CA GLU A 45 5.80 -2.77 12.74
C GLU A 45 7.30 -2.80 12.41
N TYR A 46 7.76 -3.82 11.69
CA TYR A 46 9.16 -3.95 11.30
C TYR A 46 9.60 -2.80 10.40
N SER A 47 8.74 -2.34 9.49
CA SER A 47 9.05 -1.21 8.61
C SER A 47 9.24 0.10 9.40
N TRP A 48 8.37 0.38 10.37
CA TRP A 48 8.46 1.57 11.20
C TRP A 48 9.68 1.50 12.13
N VAL A 49 9.83 0.41 12.87
CA VAL A 49 10.89 0.23 13.87
C VAL A 49 12.26 0.25 13.22
N ARG A 50 12.45 -0.42 12.06
CA ARG A 50 13.73 -0.40 11.32
C ARG A 50 14.08 0.98 10.77
N SER A 51 13.08 1.74 10.31
CA SER A 51 13.30 3.12 9.85
C SER A 51 13.75 4.00 11.00
N LEU A 52 13.07 3.91 12.15
CA LEU A 52 13.38 4.70 13.34
C LEU A 52 14.79 4.44 13.89
N MET A 53 15.28 3.19 13.78
CA MET A 53 16.64 2.85 14.19
C MET A 53 17.71 3.04 13.09
N GLY A 54 17.32 3.46 11.88
CA GLY A 54 18.24 3.59 10.75
C GLY A 54 18.87 2.26 10.30
N ARG A 55 18.12 1.15 10.38
CA ARG A 55 18.58 -0.21 10.01
C ARG A 55 17.70 -0.79 8.91
N TYR A 56 17.76 -0.14 7.74
CA TYR A 56 17.01 -0.53 6.56
C TYR A 56 17.28 -1.99 6.17
N ARG A 57 16.21 -2.65 5.73
CA ARG A 57 16.18 -3.88 4.95
C ARG A 57 15.00 -3.74 4.01
N ASP A 58 15.07 -4.32 2.82
CA ASP A 58 14.00 -4.24 1.84
C ASP A 58 12.68 -4.86 2.35
N PHE A 59 11.57 -4.44 1.76
CA PHE A 59 10.24 -4.78 2.28
C PHE A 59 9.89 -6.24 2.05
N TRP A 60 10.52 -6.90 1.08
CA TRP A 60 10.34 -8.32 0.85
C TRP A 60 10.96 -9.13 2.00
N ALA A 61 12.17 -8.78 2.43
CA ALA A 61 12.78 -9.38 3.61
C ALA A 61 11.92 -9.20 4.87
N LEU A 62 11.32 -8.01 5.06
CA LEU A 62 10.39 -7.78 6.19
C LEU A 62 9.10 -8.60 6.07
N THR A 63 8.63 -8.81 4.84
CA THR A 63 7.46 -9.64 4.55
C THR A 63 7.72 -11.10 4.91
N GLU A 64 8.90 -11.62 4.56
CA GLU A 64 9.35 -12.97 4.93
C GLU A 64 9.52 -13.12 6.45
N GLU A 65 10.25 -12.20 7.09
CA GLU A 65 10.46 -12.21 8.56
C GLU A 65 9.13 -12.16 9.33
N ALA A 66 8.19 -11.31 8.89
CA ALA A 66 6.90 -11.18 9.53
C ALA A 66 6.01 -12.42 9.33
N LEU A 67 6.13 -13.10 8.17
CA LEU A 67 5.41 -14.35 7.93
C LEU A 67 5.93 -15.45 8.83
N ASP A 68 7.26 -15.59 8.93
CA ASP A 68 7.91 -16.60 9.76
C ASP A 68 7.50 -16.43 11.23
N TYR A 69 7.47 -15.18 11.72
CA TYR A 69 6.97 -14.86 13.05
C TYR A 69 5.48 -15.22 13.22
N ALA A 70 4.64 -14.88 12.24
CA ALA A 70 3.20 -15.09 12.32
C ALA A 70 2.83 -16.58 12.29
N LEU A 71 3.47 -17.37 11.42
CA LEU A 71 3.31 -18.83 11.36
C LEU A 71 3.63 -19.47 12.71
N ALA A 72 4.79 -19.13 13.29
CA ALA A 72 5.19 -19.64 14.59
C ALA A 72 4.23 -19.21 15.71
N SER A 73 3.78 -17.96 15.70
CA SER A 73 2.88 -17.40 16.73
C SER A 73 1.46 -17.96 16.69
N CYS A 74 0.99 -18.33 15.50
CA CYS A 74 -0.32 -18.93 15.29
C CYS A 74 -0.29 -20.46 15.37
N GLY A 75 0.89 -21.08 15.44
CA GLY A 75 1.02 -22.54 15.40
C GLY A 75 0.63 -23.14 14.04
N VAL A 76 0.77 -22.37 12.95
CA VAL A 76 0.49 -22.81 11.58
C VAL A 76 1.76 -23.43 10.99
N ASP A 77 1.60 -24.55 10.28
CA ASP A 77 2.71 -25.30 9.69
C ASP A 77 3.54 -24.45 8.71
N ALA A 78 4.86 -24.50 8.84
CA ALA A 78 5.78 -23.75 7.98
C ALA A 78 5.73 -24.17 6.50
N SER A 79 5.15 -25.33 6.17
CA SER A 79 4.88 -25.77 4.80
C SER A 79 3.94 -24.84 4.03
N PHE A 80 3.13 -24.02 4.71
CA PHE A 80 2.32 -22.97 4.06
C PHE A 80 3.15 -21.78 3.58
N ARG A 81 4.37 -21.59 4.08
CA ARG A 81 5.22 -20.41 3.80
C ARG A 81 5.42 -20.16 2.30
N PRO A 82 5.82 -21.13 1.46
CA PRO A 82 6.06 -20.87 0.03
C PRO A 82 4.78 -20.41 -0.68
N GLY A 83 3.66 -21.09 -0.45
CA GLY A 83 2.38 -20.75 -1.06
C GLY A 83 1.88 -19.35 -0.67
N LEU A 84 2.02 -18.99 0.61
CA LEU A 84 1.66 -17.65 1.11
C LEU A 84 2.53 -16.55 0.50
N LEU A 85 3.84 -16.77 0.37
CA LEU A 85 4.75 -15.80 -0.27
C LEU A 85 4.46 -15.66 -1.77
N ASP A 86 4.21 -16.77 -2.47
CA ASP A 86 3.83 -16.74 -3.89
C ASP A 86 2.50 -16.00 -4.10
N ALA A 87 1.53 -16.23 -3.22
CA ALA A 87 0.27 -15.48 -3.24
C ALA A 87 0.48 -13.98 -2.96
N TYR A 88 1.42 -13.62 -2.08
CA TYR A 88 1.77 -12.22 -1.82
C TYR A 88 2.49 -11.55 -3.01
N ARG A 89 3.24 -12.30 -3.82
CA ARG A 89 3.83 -11.77 -5.07
C ARG A 89 2.81 -11.51 -6.16
N SER A 90 1.66 -12.19 -6.08
CA SER A 90 0.59 -12.19 -7.09
C SER A 90 -0.74 -11.73 -6.50
N LEU A 91 -0.71 -10.64 -5.72
CA LEU A 91 -1.91 -10.05 -5.14
C LEU A 91 -2.83 -9.53 -6.24
N ASP A 92 -4.11 -9.84 -6.10
CA ASP A 92 -5.15 -9.22 -6.92
C ASP A 92 -5.28 -7.74 -6.53
N CYS A 93 -5.56 -6.90 -7.53
CA CYS A 93 -6.05 -5.57 -7.25
C CYS A 93 -7.53 -5.62 -6.85
N TYR A 94 -8.00 -4.59 -6.15
CA TYR A 94 -9.44 -4.45 -5.90
C TYR A 94 -10.22 -4.34 -7.23
N PRO A 95 -11.45 -4.89 -7.33
CA PRO A 95 -12.18 -4.99 -8.60
C PRO A 95 -12.40 -3.66 -9.32
N GLU A 96 -12.55 -2.55 -8.58
CA GLU A 96 -12.77 -1.23 -9.15
C GLU A 96 -11.50 -0.58 -9.73
N VAL A 97 -10.31 -1.06 -9.35
CA VAL A 97 -9.03 -0.39 -9.64
C VAL A 97 -8.81 -0.18 -11.14
N PRO A 98 -8.91 -1.19 -12.02
CA PRO A 98 -8.60 -0.99 -13.44
C PRO A 98 -9.48 0.08 -14.10
N ALA A 99 -10.80 0.06 -13.80
CA ALA A 99 -11.75 1.00 -14.36
C ALA A 99 -11.51 2.44 -13.88
N VAL A 100 -11.22 2.62 -12.58
CA VAL A 100 -10.94 3.94 -12.00
C VAL A 100 -9.66 4.54 -12.60
N LEU A 101 -8.58 3.75 -12.68
CA LEU A 101 -7.31 4.22 -13.26
C LEU A 101 -7.49 4.61 -14.74
N ASP A 102 -8.21 3.80 -15.53
CA ASP A 102 -8.53 4.14 -16.93
C ASP A 102 -9.33 5.45 -17.04
N THR A 103 -10.38 5.63 -16.22
CA THR A 103 -11.16 6.87 -16.18
C THR A 103 -10.29 8.08 -15.86
N LEU A 104 -9.41 7.99 -14.86
CA LEU A 104 -8.51 9.09 -14.50
C LEU A 104 -7.53 9.42 -15.63
N ARG A 105 -6.95 8.42 -16.30
CA ARG A 105 -6.07 8.64 -17.48
C ARG A 105 -6.82 9.31 -18.62
N ARG A 106 -8.05 8.88 -18.93
CA ARG A 106 -8.88 9.50 -19.98
C ARG A 106 -9.21 10.97 -19.69
N ARG A 107 -9.18 11.38 -18.41
CA ARG A 107 -9.32 12.77 -17.98
C ARG A 107 -8.00 13.56 -18.00
N GLY A 108 -6.90 12.95 -18.43
CA GLY A 108 -5.58 13.57 -18.53
C GLY A 108 -4.77 13.57 -17.24
N ALA A 109 -5.16 12.79 -16.23
CA ALA A 109 -4.39 12.65 -15.01
C ALA A 109 -3.10 11.85 -15.25
N ARG A 110 -2.02 12.24 -14.56
CA ARG A 110 -0.85 11.38 -14.39
C ARG A 110 -1.07 10.48 -13.18
N LEU A 111 -0.73 9.22 -13.29
CA LEU A 111 -0.92 8.23 -12.25
C LEU A 111 0.44 7.74 -11.74
N ALA A 112 0.58 7.62 -10.43
CA ALA A 112 1.79 7.08 -9.84
C ALA A 112 1.50 6.20 -8.62
N ILE A 113 2.43 5.30 -8.31
CA ILE A 113 2.44 4.57 -7.05
C ILE A 113 3.54 5.14 -6.16
N LEU A 114 3.26 5.26 -4.86
CA LEU A 114 4.28 5.39 -3.82
C LEU A 114 4.06 4.29 -2.79
N SER A 115 5.01 3.39 -2.62
CA SER A 115 4.85 2.21 -1.76
C SER A 115 6.09 1.86 -0.97
N ASN A 116 5.89 1.24 0.20
CA ASN A 116 6.95 0.58 0.93
C ASN A 116 7.53 -0.64 0.20
N GLY A 117 6.77 -1.27 -0.72
CA GLY A 117 7.21 -2.47 -1.43
C GLY A 117 8.54 -2.30 -2.15
N SER A 118 9.37 -3.34 -2.14
CA SER A 118 10.60 -3.35 -2.93
C SER A 118 10.29 -3.29 -4.44
N PRO A 119 11.22 -2.79 -5.28
CA PRO A 119 10.99 -2.65 -6.71
C PRO A 119 10.48 -3.92 -7.39
N ASP A 120 11.12 -5.08 -7.11
CA ASP A 120 10.72 -6.36 -7.70
C ASP A 120 9.32 -6.81 -7.28
N MET A 121 8.97 -6.56 -6.02
CA MET A 121 7.67 -6.92 -5.44
C MET A 121 6.53 -6.09 -6.07
N LEU A 122 6.76 -4.80 -6.28
CA LEU A 122 5.81 -3.91 -6.96
C LEU A 122 5.64 -4.30 -8.42
N GLN A 123 6.75 -4.55 -9.11
CA GLN A 123 6.73 -4.95 -10.52
C GLN A 123 6.02 -6.29 -10.73
N ALA A 124 6.20 -7.25 -9.82
CA ALA A 124 5.48 -8.52 -9.85
C ALA A 124 3.96 -8.32 -9.69
N ALA A 125 3.53 -7.52 -8.69
CA ALA A 125 2.11 -7.25 -8.44
C ALA A 125 1.44 -6.49 -9.59
N LEU A 126 2.14 -5.52 -10.20
CA LEU A 126 1.65 -4.77 -11.36
C LEU A 126 1.49 -5.64 -12.60
N ARG A 127 2.44 -6.54 -12.87
CA ARG A 127 2.33 -7.49 -13.97
C ARG A 127 1.19 -8.49 -13.76
N ALA A 128 1.07 -9.02 -12.55
CA ALA A 128 0.03 -9.99 -12.22
C ALA A 128 -1.39 -9.39 -12.33
N SER A 129 -1.53 -8.10 -12.00
CA SER A 129 -2.82 -7.37 -12.07
C SER A 129 -3.10 -6.70 -13.41
N GLY A 130 -2.16 -6.74 -14.37
CA GLY A 130 -2.31 -6.08 -15.67
C GLY A 130 -2.29 -4.55 -15.60
N LEU A 131 -1.76 -3.96 -14.52
CA LEU A 131 -1.73 -2.51 -14.30
C LEU A 131 -0.39 -1.85 -14.66
N ALA A 132 0.60 -2.64 -15.11
CA ALA A 132 1.97 -2.17 -15.35
C ALA A 132 2.06 -0.94 -16.28
N ASP A 133 1.23 -0.89 -17.32
CA ASP A 133 1.26 0.20 -18.33
C ASP A 133 0.37 1.39 -17.97
N LEU A 134 -0.27 1.38 -16.79
CA LEU A 134 -1.19 2.44 -16.35
C LEU A 134 -0.53 3.59 -15.59
N PHE A 135 0.69 3.41 -15.10
CA PHE A 135 1.36 4.37 -14.23
C PHE A 135 2.53 5.09 -14.93
N ASP A 136 2.59 6.40 -14.76
CA ASP A 136 3.71 7.26 -15.20
C ASP A 136 4.96 7.10 -14.32
N ALA A 137 4.77 6.65 -13.07
CA ALA A 137 5.85 6.33 -12.14
C ALA A 137 5.43 5.28 -11.11
N VAL A 138 6.36 4.43 -10.72
CA VAL A 138 6.22 3.49 -9.60
C VAL A 138 7.39 3.75 -8.67
N LEU A 139 7.11 4.41 -7.54
CA LEU A 139 8.12 4.90 -6.59
C LEU A 139 8.18 3.97 -5.38
N SER A 140 9.37 3.46 -5.09
CA SER A 140 9.60 2.57 -3.95
C SER A 140 10.29 3.32 -2.82
N ALA A 141 9.86 3.09 -1.59
CA ALA A 141 10.54 3.58 -0.40
C ALA A 141 11.99 3.04 -0.28
N ASP A 142 12.33 1.97 -1.01
CA ASP A 142 13.70 1.48 -1.16
C ASP A 142 14.64 2.56 -1.68
N GLU A 143 14.20 3.47 -2.56
CA GLU A 143 15.02 4.59 -3.03
C GLU A 143 15.45 5.54 -1.90
N ALA A 144 14.61 5.68 -0.87
CA ALA A 144 14.87 6.52 0.29
C ALA A 144 15.54 5.77 1.46
N GLN A 145 15.72 4.45 1.35
CA GLN A 145 16.26 3.57 2.41
C GLN A 145 15.61 3.79 3.79
N CYS A 146 14.33 4.16 3.79
CA CYS A 146 13.45 4.29 4.95
C CYS A 146 12.01 4.07 4.49
N TYR A 147 11.09 3.86 5.43
CA TYR A 147 9.69 3.58 5.13
C TYR A 147 8.78 4.76 5.45
N LYS A 148 7.59 4.76 4.85
CA LYS A 148 6.46 5.59 5.31
C LYS A 148 6.26 5.35 6.81
N THR A 149 6.05 6.36 7.64
CA THR A 149 5.70 7.77 7.32
C THR A 149 6.89 8.73 7.24
N GLY A 150 8.12 8.25 6.98
CA GLY A 150 9.28 9.13 6.81
C GLY A 150 9.11 10.12 5.65
N ALA A 151 9.32 11.41 5.90
CA ALA A 151 9.11 12.49 4.91
C ALA A 151 9.88 12.27 3.59
N ALA A 152 11.09 11.71 3.67
CA ALA A 152 11.92 11.39 2.51
C ALA A 152 11.22 10.44 1.51
N VAL A 153 10.29 9.60 1.96
CA VAL A 153 9.53 8.72 1.06
C VAL A 153 8.50 9.51 0.26
N TYR A 154 7.78 10.44 0.89
CA TYR A 154 6.82 11.30 0.20
C TYR A 154 7.52 12.29 -0.76
N GLU A 155 8.73 12.73 -0.40
CA GLU A 155 9.57 13.60 -1.23
C GLU A 155 9.97 12.97 -2.58
N LEU A 156 9.99 11.63 -2.68
CA LEU A 156 10.21 10.95 -3.96
C LEU A 156 9.20 11.40 -5.02
N ALA A 157 7.93 11.58 -4.63
CA ALA A 157 6.89 11.98 -5.57
C ALA A 157 6.99 13.45 -5.99
N THR A 158 7.22 14.37 -5.04
CA THR A 158 7.39 15.80 -5.37
C THR A 158 8.63 16.02 -6.23
N THR A 159 9.71 15.29 -5.96
CA THR A 159 10.94 15.31 -6.77
C THR A 159 10.70 14.77 -8.17
N ARG A 160 10.06 13.59 -8.29
CA ARG A 160 9.78 12.92 -9.56
C ARG A 160 8.92 13.77 -10.51
N PHE A 161 7.92 14.46 -9.96
CA PHE A 161 6.95 15.24 -10.73
C PHE A 161 7.25 16.74 -10.77
N ARG A 162 8.24 17.21 -9.98
CA ARG A 162 8.59 18.63 -9.81
C ARG A 162 7.37 19.48 -9.44
N LEU A 163 6.62 18.99 -8.46
CA LEU A 163 5.41 19.62 -7.94
C LEU A 163 5.56 19.95 -6.47
N TYR A 164 4.85 20.98 -6.03
CA TYR A 164 4.60 21.20 -4.62
C TYR A 164 3.66 20.13 -4.05
N PRO A 165 3.78 19.76 -2.76
CA PRO A 165 2.96 18.71 -2.15
C PRO A 165 1.45 18.91 -2.37
N GLU A 166 0.95 20.14 -2.30
CA GLU A 166 -0.48 20.46 -2.38
C GLU A 166 -1.08 20.20 -3.78
N ALA A 167 -0.23 20.00 -4.80
CA ALA A 167 -0.63 19.67 -6.16
C ALA A 167 -0.71 18.15 -6.42
N ILE A 168 -0.44 17.32 -5.41
CA ILE A 168 -0.49 15.86 -5.49
C ILE A 168 -1.68 15.36 -4.66
N SER A 169 -2.56 14.60 -5.32
CA SER A 169 -3.63 13.85 -4.69
C SER A 169 -3.04 12.55 -4.19
N PHE A 170 -3.10 12.26 -2.89
CA PHE A 170 -2.60 11.01 -2.34
C PHE A 170 -3.73 10.11 -1.84
N GLN A 171 -3.85 8.90 -2.40
CA GLN A 171 -4.91 7.95 -2.07
C GLN A 171 -4.34 6.79 -1.26
N SER A 172 -4.88 6.54 -0.07
CA SER A 172 -4.51 5.39 0.74
C SER A 172 -5.67 4.89 1.58
N SER A 173 -5.78 3.57 1.74
CA SER A 173 -6.66 2.92 2.72
C SER A 173 -6.02 2.84 4.10
N ASN A 174 -4.69 2.98 4.19
CA ASN A 174 -3.94 2.95 5.43
C ASN A 174 -4.04 4.32 6.11
N ARG A 175 -4.81 4.43 7.20
CA ARG A 175 -5.06 5.73 7.85
C ARG A 175 -3.80 6.41 8.42
N TRP A 176 -2.80 5.62 8.85
CA TRP A 176 -1.48 6.09 9.27
C TRP A 176 -0.67 6.69 8.10
N ASP A 177 -0.83 6.17 6.89
CA ASP A 177 -0.15 6.67 5.69
C ASP A 177 -0.81 7.96 5.19
N VAL A 178 -2.15 8.03 5.27
CA VAL A 178 -2.91 9.28 5.09
C VAL A 178 -2.42 10.35 6.07
N ALA A 179 -2.23 10.03 7.34
CA ALA A 179 -1.74 10.99 8.33
C ALA A 179 -0.33 11.49 7.98
N GLY A 180 0.59 10.58 7.62
CA GLY A 180 1.95 10.94 7.19
C GLY A 180 1.98 11.83 5.95
N ALA A 181 1.17 11.50 4.95
CA ALA A 181 1.03 12.28 3.72
C ALA A 181 0.37 13.66 3.96
N THR A 182 -0.63 13.74 4.86
CA THR A 182 -1.23 15.02 5.27
C THR A 182 -0.20 15.88 5.98
N ALA A 183 0.58 15.32 6.90
CA ALA A 183 1.64 16.04 7.60
C ALA A 183 2.74 16.54 6.65
N PHE A 184 3.01 15.80 5.56
CA PHE A 184 3.94 16.21 4.51
C PHE A 184 3.39 17.33 3.60
N GLY A 185 2.07 17.46 3.50
CA GLY A 185 1.39 18.51 2.72
C GLY A 185 0.63 18.03 1.48
N PHE A 186 0.48 16.73 1.28
CA PHE A 186 -0.36 16.21 0.18
C PHE A 186 -1.84 16.49 0.43
N ARG A 187 -2.60 16.61 -0.67
CA ARG A 187 -4.05 16.52 -0.61
C ARG A 187 -4.44 15.05 -0.49
N THR A 188 -4.83 14.63 0.71
CA THR A 188 -5.03 13.20 1.00
C THR A 188 -6.50 12.76 0.91
N ILE A 189 -6.71 11.58 0.35
CA ILE A 189 -8.01 10.92 0.24
C ILE A 189 -7.92 9.58 0.95
N TRP A 190 -8.72 9.40 2.01
CA TRP A 190 -8.78 8.14 2.74
C TRP A 190 -9.81 7.20 2.10
N ILE A 191 -9.36 6.03 1.65
CA ILE A 191 -10.22 4.99 1.08
C ILE A 191 -10.64 4.01 2.18
N ASN A 192 -11.74 4.31 2.87
CA ASN A 192 -12.25 3.56 4.01
C ASN A 192 -13.29 2.51 3.59
N ARG A 193 -12.83 1.38 3.03
CA ARG A 193 -13.69 0.29 2.55
C ARG A 193 -14.48 -0.41 3.66
N SER A 194 -13.92 -0.46 4.87
CA SER A 194 -14.50 -1.19 6.01
C SER A 194 -15.36 -0.32 6.94
N GLY A 195 -15.43 1.00 6.70
CA GLY A 195 -16.06 1.92 7.65
C GLY A 195 -15.36 1.94 9.01
N ALA A 196 -14.03 1.76 9.00
CA ALA A 196 -13.22 1.80 10.21
C ALA A 196 -13.38 3.14 10.95
N PRO A 197 -13.28 3.16 12.29
CA PRO A 197 -13.18 4.39 13.06
C PRO A 197 -12.01 5.25 12.57
N ASP A 198 -12.15 6.58 12.68
CA ASP A 198 -11.07 7.49 12.31
C ASP A 198 -9.93 7.45 13.35
N GLU A 199 -8.70 7.65 12.87
CA GLU A 199 -7.46 7.74 13.65
C GLU A 199 -6.72 9.02 13.25
N TYR A 200 -5.81 9.55 14.08
CA TYR A 200 -5.06 10.79 13.79
C TYR A 200 -5.97 12.00 13.45
N PRO A 201 -6.93 12.36 14.31
CA PRO A 201 -7.91 13.42 14.03
C PRO A 201 -7.29 14.81 13.89
N ASP A 202 -6.08 15.01 14.40
CA ASP A 202 -5.25 16.21 14.22
C ASP A 202 -4.62 16.31 12.81
N LEU A 203 -4.62 15.22 12.05
CA LEU A 203 -4.15 15.12 10.67
C LEU A 203 -5.27 14.57 9.76
N PRO A 204 -6.38 15.31 9.58
CA PRO A 204 -7.53 14.82 8.84
C PRO A 204 -7.23 14.68 7.34
N PRO A 205 -7.86 13.72 6.64
CA PRO A 205 -7.82 13.71 5.18
C PRO A 205 -8.62 14.87 4.59
N SER A 206 -8.34 15.22 3.33
CA SER A 206 -9.18 16.15 2.57
C SER A 206 -10.56 15.57 2.23
N ALA A 207 -10.66 14.26 2.08
CA ALA A 207 -11.92 13.54 1.95
C ALA A 207 -11.79 12.07 2.35
N THR A 208 -12.92 11.47 2.71
CA THR A 208 -13.03 10.02 2.97
C THR A 208 -14.01 9.42 1.97
N LEU A 209 -13.60 8.34 1.30
CA LEU A 209 -14.40 7.64 0.29
C LEU A 209 -14.50 6.16 0.66
N ALA A 210 -15.64 5.52 0.36
CA ALA A 210 -15.83 4.10 0.62
C ALA A 210 -15.07 3.20 -0.37
N SER A 211 -14.71 3.71 -1.55
CA SER A 211 -13.92 3.00 -2.56
C SER A 211 -13.20 3.99 -3.48
N LEU A 212 -12.27 3.48 -4.30
CA LEU A 212 -11.58 4.30 -5.30
C LEU A 212 -12.53 4.86 -6.37
N SER A 213 -13.70 4.23 -6.60
CA SER A 213 -14.71 4.74 -7.53
C SER A 213 -15.19 6.15 -7.19
N GLY A 214 -15.13 6.54 -5.91
CA GLY A 214 -15.50 7.90 -5.50
C GLY A 214 -14.57 8.99 -6.06
N LEU A 215 -13.35 8.65 -6.50
CA LEU A 215 -12.41 9.61 -7.08
C LEU A 215 -12.91 10.21 -8.40
N GLU A 216 -13.85 9.55 -9.07
CA GLU A 216 -14.44 10.07 -10.30
C GLU A 216 -15.30 11.33 -10.07
N ALA A 217 -15.68 11.60 -8.82
CA ALA A 217 -16.51 12.72 -8.42
C ALA A 217 -15.75 13.85 -7.70
N VAL A 218 -14.44 13.70 -7.48
CA VAL A 218 -13.61 14.61 -6.65
C VAL A 218 -12.55 15.31 -7.49
#